data_AF-A0A936UJ37-F1
#
_entry.id   AF-A0A936UJ37-F1
#
_cell.length_a   1.000
_cell.length_b   1.000
_cell.length_c   1.000
_cell.angle_alpha   90.00
_cell.angle_beta   90.00
_cell.angle_gamma   90.00
#
_symmetry.space_group_name_H-M   'P 1'
#
loop_
_entity.id
_entity.type
_entity.pdbx_description
1 polymer ?
#
loop_
_entity_poly.entity_id
_entity_poly.type
_entity_poly.pdbx_seq_one_letter_code
_entity_poly.pdbx_strand_id
1 'polypeptide(L)' 'MNLINFIQKFFGKNESDNKAPFVILNKDTEIIEYDSIETAIADLEKDPDIPRYKMEKIRASFEELKNKGKIKIKNGEIVK' A
#
# COMPACT_ATOMS: atom_id res chain seq x y z
N MET A 1 12.64 -19.86 6.98
CA MET A 1 11.59 -19.00 7.59
C MET A 1 10.49 -18.82 6.55
N ASN A 2 9.26 -19.28 6.84
CA ASN A 2 8.15 -19.26 5.87
C ASN A 2 7.58 -17.84 5.73
N LEU A 3 7.41 -17.39 4.47
CA LEU A 3 6.87 -16.09 4.07
C LEU A 3 5.49 -15.79 4.71
N ILE A 4 4.70 -16.85 4.95
CA ILE A 4 3.39 -16.79 5.59
C ILE A 4 3.48 -16.31 7.05
N ASN A 5 4.54 -16.72 7.77
CA ASN A 5 4.74 -16.34 9.17
C ASN A 5 5.20 -14.88 9.32
N PHE A 6 5.83 -14.32 8.28
CA PHE A 6 6.20 -12.90 8.25
C PHE A 6 4.95 -12.03 8.09
N ILE A 7 4.06 -12.40 7.18
CA ILE A 7 2.81 -11.67 6.93
C ILE A 7 1.87 -11.75 8.14
N GLN A 8 1.71 -12.92 8.76
CA GLN A 8 0.87 -13.04 9.98
C GLN A 8 1.38 -12.21 11.16
N LYS A 9 2.68 -11.91 11.25
CA LYS A 9 3.26 -11.12 12.33
C LYS A 9 3.01 -9.61 12.17
N PHE A 10 2.80 -9.14 10.94
CA PHE A 10 2.44 -7.75 10.64
C PHE A 10 0.93 -7.50 10.69
N PHE A 11 0.11 -8.51 10.36
CA PHE A 11 -1.35 -8.38 10.30
C PHE A 11 -2.08 -8.93 11.52
N GLY A 12 -1.37 -9.44 12.52
CA GLY A 12 -1.98 -10.09 13.68
C GLY A 12 -1.48 -9.56 15.02
N LYS A 13 -1.98 -8.40 15.48
CA LYS A 13 -2.36 -8.17 16.89
C LYS A 13 -3.13 -6.85 17.10
N ASN A 14 -4.43 -7.02 17.34
CA ASN A 14 -5.38 -6.28 18.19
C ASN A 14 -5.35 -4.74 18.33
N GLU A 15 -6.54 -4.19 18.06
CA GLU A 15 -7.20 -2.98 18.59
C GLU A 15 -6.48 -2.22 19.72
N SER A 16 -5.92 -1.06 19.39
CA SER A 16 -6.13 0.25 20.05
C SER A 16 -5.10 1.25 19.47
N ASP A 17 -5.61 2.29 18.81
CA ASP A 17 -4.90 3.50 18.38
C ASP A 17 -3.46 3.34 17.89
N ASN A 18 -3.27 2.70 16.74
CA ASN A 18 -2.01 2.83 16.01
C ASN A 18 -2.28 2.69 14.53
N LYS A 19 -2.24 3.82 13.80
CA LYS A 19 -2.13 3.83 12.35
C LYS A 19 -0.93 2.94 12.01
N ALA A 20 -1.18 1.76 11.47
CA ALA A 20 -0.11 0.88 11.03
C ALA A 20 0.72 1.65 9.98
N PRO A 21 2.03 1.84 10.19
CA PRO A 21 2.84 2.61 9.26
C PRO A 21 2.85 1.93 7.89
N PHE A 22 2.67 2.72 6.83
CA PHE A 22 2.77 2.24 5.47
C PHE A 22 4.24 2.29 5.04
N VAL A 23 4.81 1.12 4.77
CA VAL A 23 6.23 0.98 4.42
C VAL A 23 6.34 0.58 2.94
N ILE A 24 7.03 1.39 2.15
CA ILE A 24 7.41 1.05 0.77
C ILE A 24 8.87 0.57 0.78
N LEU A 25 9.11 -0.64 0.30
CA LEU A 25 10.46 -1.17 0.10
C LEU A 25 10.91 -0.84 -1.32
N ASN A 26 11.76 0.19 -1.47
CA ASN A 26 12.42 0.45 -2.74
C ASN A 26 13.57 -0.54 -2.98
N LYS A 27 13.87 -0.80 -4.26
CA LYS A 27 14.90 -1.75 -4.71
C LYS A 27 16.29 -1.47 -4.14
N ASP A 28 16.53 -0.23 -3.70
CA ASP A 28 17.84 0.27 -3.26
C ASP A 28 18.00 0.32 -1.74
N THR A 29 17.22 -0.47 -0.99
CA THR A 29 17.38 -0.72 0.46
C THR A 29 17.16 0.48 1.40
N GLU A 30 16.76 1.65 0.90
CA GLU A 30 16.23 2.72 1.75
C GLU A 30 14.77 2.46 2.11
N ILE A 31 14.50 2.28 3.40
CA ILE A 31 13.16 2.20 3.96
C ILE A 31 12.70 3.64 4.20
N ILE A 32 11.69 4.07 3.45
CA ILE A 32 11.06 5.37 3.65
C ILE A 32 9.70 5.13 4.31
N GLU A 33 9.52 5.72 5.49
CA GLU A 33 8.24 5.71 6.21
C GLU A 33 7.41 6.93 5.82
N TYR A 34 6.13 6.71 5.55
CA TYR A 34 5.18 7.76 5.18
C TYR A 34 4.01 7.79 6.17
N ASP A 35 3.56 9.00 6.51
CA ASP A 35 2.43 9.22 7.42
C ASP A 35 1.09 8.77 6.83
N SER A 36 0.99 8.74 5.49
CA SER A 36 -0.19 8.24 4.77
C SER A 36 0.14 7.74 3.37
N ILE A 37 -0.76 6.92 2.82
CA ILE A 37 -0.67 6.47 1.43
C ILE A 37 -0.72 7.67 0.46
N GLU A 38 -1.47 8.73 0.77
CA GLU A 38 -1.49 9.96 -0.03
C GLU A 38 -0.11 10.62 -0.12
N THR A 39 0.63 10.70 1.00
CA THR A 39 1.98 11.27 1.00
C THR A 39 2.95 10.43 0.17
N ALA A 40 2.83 9.11 0.23
CA ALA A 40 3.62 8.20 -0.58
C ALA A 40 3.30 8.32 -2.08
N ILE A 41 2.02 8.43 -2.46
CA ILE A 41 1.60 8.65 -3.85
C ILE A 41 2.15 9.99 -4.37
N ALA A 42 2.06 11.06 -3.59
CA ALA A 42 2.56 12.39 -3.98
C ALA A 42 4.08 12.41 -4.18
N ASP A 43 4.82 11.56 -3.47
CA ASP A 43 6.26 11.40 -3.65
C ASP A 43 6.58 10.63 -4.94
N LEU A 44 5.88 9.51 -5.17
CA LEU A 44 5.98 8.74 -6.42
C LEU A 44 5.63 9.57 -7.67
N GLU A 45 4.75 10.56 -7.58
CA GLU A 45 4.41 11.44 -8.71
C GLU A 45 5.53 12.37 -9.15
N LYS A 46 6.49 12.64 -8.27
CA LYS A 46 7.65 13.47 -8.58
C LYS A 46 8.74 12.67 -9.29
N ASP A 47 8.65 11.34 -9.27
CA ASP A 47 9.62 10.46 -9.89
C ASP A 47 9.46 10.49 -11.43
N PRO A 48 10.45 11.02 -12.18
CA PRO A 48 10.41 11.08 -13.64
C PRO A 48 10.46 9.70 -14.31
N ASP A 49 10.92 8.66 -13.60
CA ASP A 49 11.03 7.30 -14.13
C ASP A 49 9.69 6.54 -14.07
N ILE A 50 8.68 7.10 -13.39
CA ILE A 50 7.35 6.50 -13.32
C ILE A 50 6.46 7.07 -14.42
N PRO A 51 6.05 6.24 -15.40
CA PRO A 51 5.15 6.70 -16.45
C PRO A 51 3.80 7.16 -15.90
N ARG A 52 3.28 8.27 -16.43
CA ARG A 52 2.00 8.87 -16.03
C ARG A 52 0.84 7.86 -15.94
N TYR A 53 0.73 6.94 -16.90
CA TYR A 53 -0.34 5.94 -16.90
C TYR A 53 -0.29 4.99 -15.68
N LYS A 54 0.89 4.72 -15.13
CA LYS A 54 1.03 3.90 -13.91
C LYS A 54 0.53 4.68 -12.70
N MET A 55 0.89 5.97 -12.60
CA MET A 55 0.38 6.85 -11.54
C MET A 55 -1.14 6.99 -11.58
N GLU A 56 -1.73 7.12 -12.78
CA GLU A 56 -3.19 7.19 -12.93
C GLU A 56 -3.88 5.90 -12.43
N LYS A 57 -3.32 4.72 -12.73
CA LYS A 57 -3.84 3.44 -12.19
C LYS A 57 -3.73 3.35 -10.67
N ILE A 58 -2.60 3.79 -10.11
CA ILE A 58 -2.38 3.79 -8.65
C ILE A 58 -3.42 4.69 -7.97
N ARG A 59 -3.61 5.92 -8.46
CA ARG A 59 -4.62 6.85 -7.95
C ARG A 59 -6.03 6.28 -8.03
N ALA A 60 -6.42 5.75 -9.19
CA ALA A 60 -7.75 5.17 -9.37
C ALA A 60 -8.00 4.00 -8.41
N SER A 61 -7.00 3.12 -8.24
CA SER A 61 -7.08 2.00 -7.30
C SER A 61 -7.19 2.50 -5.86
N PHE A 62 -6.41 3.51 -5.49
CA PHE A 62 -6.45 4.08 -4.14
C PHE A 62 -7.82 4.71 -3.85
N GLU A 63 -8.37 5.51 -4.75
CA GLU A 63 -9.71 6.11 -4.60
C GLU A 63 -10.83 5.06 -4.51
N GLU A 64 -10.73 3.98 -5.28
CA GLU A 64 -11.67 2.86 -5.18
C GLU A 64 -11.61 2.17 -3.81
N LEU A 65 -10.41 2.05 -3.24
CA LEU A 65 -10.18 1.39 -1.95
C LEU A 65 -10.51 2.30 -0.76
N LYS A 66 -10.17 3.59 -0.84
CA LYS A 66 -10.34 4.59 0.23
C LYS A 66 -11.78 4.69 0.72
N ASN A 67 -12.73 4.53 -0.19
CA ASN A 67 -14.15 4.66 0.10
C ASN A 67 -14.82 3.32 0.46
N LYS A 68 -14.09 2.19 0.41
CA LYS A 68 -14.62 0.86 0.70
C LYS A 68 -14.23 0.40 2.10
N GLY A 69 -15.21 0.24 2.98
CA GLY A 69 -15.00 -0.37 4.31
C GLY A 69 -14.69 -1.88 4.26
N LYS A 70 -15.00 -2.55 3.14
CA LYS A 70 -14.69 -3.98 2.90
C LYS A 70 -14.39 -4.21 1.43
N ILE A 71 -13.38 -5.02 1.15
CA ILE A 71 -13.02 -5.48 -0.20
C ILE A 71 -12.94 -6.99 -0.23
N LYS A 72 -13.30 -7.58 -1.38
CA LYS A 72 -13.09 -9.00 -1.65
C LYS A 72 -12.00 -9.12 -2.71
N ILE A 73 -11.05 -10.02 -2.50
CA ILE A 73 -9.96 -10.27 -3.44
C ILE A 73 -10.00 -11.73 -3.87
N LYS A 74 -9.91 -11.99 -5.17
CA LYS A 74 -9.79 -13.33 -5.75
C LYS A 74 -8.69 -13.30 -6.82
N ASN A 75 -7.68 -14.15 -6.68
CA ASN A 75 -6.53 -14.24 -7.60
C ASN A 75 -5.77 -12.91 -7.80
N GLY A 76 -5.67 -12.09 -6.76
CA GLY A 76 -4.99 -10.79 -6.84
C GLY A 76 -5.83 -9.65 -7.45
N GLU A 77 -7.09 -9.92 -7.81
CA GLU A 77 -8.02 -8.91 -8.34
C GLU A 77 -9.14 -8.59 -7.34
N ILE A 78 -9.60 -7.34 -7.34
CA ILE A 78 -10.75 -6.89 -6.54
C ILE A 78 -12.03 -7.42 -7.19
N VAL A 79 -12.85 -8.14 -6.43
CA VAL A 79 -14.16 -8.66 -6.87
C VAL A 79 -15.31 -7.99 -6.10
N LYS A 80 -16.47 -7.87 -6.76
CA LYS A 80 -17.70 -7.29 -6.17
C LYS A 80 -18.34 -8.23 -5.14
#